data_AF-A0A844SVD8-F1
#
_entry.id   AF-A0A844SVD8-F1
#
_cell.length_a   1.000
_cell.length_b   1.000
_cell.length_c   1.000
_cell.angle_alpha   90.00
_cell.angle_beta   90.00
_cell.angle_gamma   90.00
#
_symmetry.space_group_name_H-M   'P 1'
#
loop_
_entity.id
_entity.type
_entity.pdbx_description
1 polymer ?
#
loop_
_entity_poly.entity_id
_entity_poly.type
_entity_poly.pdbx_seq_one_letter_code
_entity_poly.pdbx_strand_id
1 'polypeptide(L)' 'MPIATRQVGRLAQSLMAMTFGLFIVGVVGFSHIDVIHNAAHDVRHSNAFPCH' A
#
# COMPACT_ATOMS: atom_id res chain seq x y z
N MET A 1 -30.23 -1.05 -13.13
CA MET A 1 -29.78 0.28 -12.66
C MET A 1 -28.24 0.28 -12.55
N PRO A 2 -27.50 0.62 -13.62
CA PRO A 2 -26.05 0.37 -13.69
C PRO A 2 -25.18 1.33 -12.85
N ILE A 3 -25.73 2.48 -12.43
CA ILE A 3 -25.01 3.50 -11.65
C ILE A 3 -24.70 2.98 -10.23
N ALA A 4 -25.65 2.29 -9.59
CA ALA A 4 -25.47 1.72 -8.27
C ALA A 4 -24.36 0.65 -8.25
N THR A 5 -24.30 -0.21 -9.26
CA THR A 5 -23.27 -1.27 -9.38
C THR A 5 -21.87 -0.69 -9.59
N ARG A 6 -21.74 0.40 -10.38
CA ARG A 6 -20.46 1.11 -10.56
C ARG A 6 -19.98 1.80 -9.27
N GLN A 7 -20.91 2.32 -8.46
CA GLN A 7 -20.55 2.96 -7.19
C GLN A 7 -20.07 1.94 -6.16
N VAL A 8 -20.77 0.81 -6.03
CA VAL A 8 -20.32 -0.31 -5.17
C VAL A 8 -18.98 -0.86 -5.64
N GLY A 9 -18.77 -1.02 -6.95
CA GLY A 9 -17.48 -1.44 -7.52
C GLY A 9 -16.33 -0.50 -7.14
N ARG A 10 -16.52 0.82 -7.30
CA ARG A 10 -15.50 1.82 -6.92
C ARG A 10 -15.18 1.81 -5.43
N LEU A 11 -16.20 1.69 -4.58
CA LEU A 11 -16.01 1.61 -3.13
C LEU A 11 -15.27 0.33 -2.73
N ALA A 12 -15.66 -0.82 -3.29
CA ALA A 12 -14.98 -2.09 -3.05
C ALA A 12 -13.51 -2.05 -3.48
N GLN A 13 -13.21 -1.48 -4.65
CA GLN A 13 -11.84 -1.29 -5.14
C GLN A 13 -11.02 -0.38 -4.23
N SER A 14 -11.59 0.75 -3.78
CA SER A 14 -10.92 1.67 -2.86
C SER A 14 -10.63 1.02 -1.51
N LEU A 15 -11.60 0.30 -0.95
CA LEU A 15 -11.44 -0.40 0.32
C LEU A 15 -10.37 -1.48 0.22
N MET A 16 -10.36 -2.25 -0.87
CA MET A 16 -9.35 -3.28 -1.11
C MET A 16 -7.96 -2.68 -1.26
N ALA A 17 -7.82 -1.55 -1.97
CA ALA A 17 -6.55 -0.85 -2.10
C ALA A 17 -6.06 -0.32 -0.73
N MET A 18 -6.95 0.23 0.09
CA MET A 18 -6.63 0.72 1.44
C MET A 18 -6.19 -0.41 2.37
N THR A 19 -6.95 -1.50 2.44
CA THR A 19 -6.61 -2.64 3.30
C THR A 19 -5.30 -3.31 2.86
N PHE A 20 -5.08 -3.43 1.56
CA PHE A 20 -3.83 -3.96 1.03
C PHE A 20 -2.63 -3.06 1.33
N GLY A 21 -2.78 -1.74 1.18
CA GLY A 21 -1.74 -0.79 1.56
C GLY A 21 -1.38 -0.86 3.05
N LEU A 22 -2.39 -0.89 3.92
CA LEU A 22 -2.20 -1.06 5.37
C LEU A 22 -1.52 -2.40 5.70
N PHE A 23 -1.89 -3.48 5.01
CA PHE A 23 -1.27 -4.78 5.18
C PHE A 23 0.23 -4.75 4.85
N ILE A 24 0.62 -4.17 3.70
CA ILE A 24 2.02 -4.05 3.32
C ILE A 24 2.80 -3.25 4.36
N VAL A 25 2.30 -2.07 4.77
CA VAL A 25 2.97 -1.22 5.75
C VAL A 25 3.10 -1.94 7.10
N GLY A 26 2.06 -2.66 7.54
CA GLY A 26 2.10 -3.43 8.78
C GLY A 26 3.11 -4.59 8.73
N VAL A 27 3.09 -5.40 7.68
CA VAL A 27 4.00 -6.56 7.54
C VAL A 27 5.45 -6.11 7.49
N VAL A 28 5.75 -5.11 6.66
CA VAL A 28 7.12 -4.62 6.47
C VAL A 28 7.60 -3.85 7.70
N GLY A 29 6.75 -3.00 8.28
CA GLY A 29 7.09 -2.14 9.42
C GLY A 29 7.33 -2.91 10.71
N PHE A 30 6.58 -4.00 10.95
CA PHE A 30 6.71 -4.85 12.15
C PHE A 30 7.40 -6.20 11.87
N SER A 31 8.01 -6.37 10.69
CA SER A 31 8.80 -7.55 10.36
C SER A 31 9.95 -7.72 11.35
N HIS A 32 10.10 -8.92 11.92
CA HIS A 32 11.29 -9.30 12.68
C HIS A 32 12.47 -9.70 11.78
N ILE A 33 12.23 -9.77 10.46
CA ILE A 33 13.25 -10.11 9.47
C ILE A 33 13.84 -8.78 8.96
N ASP A 34 15.05 -8.47 9.40
CA ASP A 34 15.76 -7.21 9.10
C ASP A 34 15.89 -6.96 7.59
N VAL A 35 16.03 -8.00 6.76
CA VAL A 35 16.16 -7.84 5.30
C VAL A 35 14.93 -7.22 4.66
N ILE A 36 13.71 -7.56 5.13
CA ILE A 36 12.46 -7.04 4.57
C ILE A 36 12.27 -5.57 4.97
N HIS A 37 12.60 -5.25 6.22
CA HIS A 37 12.53 -3.89 6.73
C HIS A 37 13.54 -2.98 6.03
N ASN A 38 14.78 -3.44 5.88
CA ASN A 38 15.84 -2.71 5.19
C ASN A 38 15.53 -2.55 3.70
N ALA A 39 15.04 -3.58 3.02
CA ALA A 39 14.65 -3.47 1.61
C ALA A 39 13.55 -2.41 1.40
N ALA A 40 12.58 -2.32 2.32
CA ALA A 40 11.56 -1.28 2.25
C ALA A 40 12.10 0.12 2.57
N HIS A 41 13.05 0.21 3.51
CA HIS A 41 13.80 1.44 3.74
C HIS A 41 14.56 1.88 2.49
N ASP A 42 15.22 0.97 1.78
CA ASP A 42 15.96 1.25 0.55
C ASP A 42 15.05 1.66 -0.61
N VAL A 43 13.87 1.02 -0.72
CA VAL A 43 12.84 1.40 -1.70
C VAL A 43 12.34 2.81 -1.43
N ARG A 44 12.01 3.21 -0.18
CA ARG A 44 11.61 4.61 0.08
C ARG A 44 12.71 5.62 -0.24
N HIS A 45 13.99 5.25 -0.07
CA HIS A 45 15.13 6.09 -0.41
C HIS A 45 15.29 6.19 -1.94
N SER A 46 15.02 5.11 -2.68
CA SER A 46 15.09 5.05 -4.14
C SER A 46 13.87 5.69 -4.84
N ASN A 47 12.70 5.64 -4.19
CA ASN A 47 11.45 6.23 -4.68
C ASN A 47 11.35 7.75 -4.46
N ALA A 48 12.39 8.36 -3.87
CA ALA A 48 12.65 9.80 -3.91
C ALA A 48 11.39 10.70 -3.92
N PHE A 49 10.78 10.92 -2.75
CA PHE A 49 10.23 12.25 -2.48
C PHE A 49 11.42 13.23 -2.68
N PRO A 50 11.22 14.32 -3.42
CA PRO A 50 12.14 14.83 -4.44
C PRO A 50 13.62 14.71 -4.07
N CYS A 51 14.36 14.03 -4.94
CA CYS A 51 15.69 14.51 -5.28
C CYS A 51 15.50 15.93 -5.82
N HIS A 52 16.16 16.91 -5.21
CA HIS A 52 16.35 18.22 -5.82
C HIS A 52 16.89 18.05 -7.25
#